data_AF-A0A4Y2SPU1-F1
#
_entry.id   AF-A0A4Y2SPU1-F1
#
_cell.length_a   1.000
_cell.length_b   1.000
_cell.length_c   1.000
_cell.angle_alpha   90.00
_cell.angle_beta   90.00
_cell.angle_gamma   90.00
#
_symmetry.space_group_name_H-M   'P 1'
#
loop_
_entity.id
_entity.type
_entity.pdbx_description
1 polymer ?
#
loop_
_entity_poly.entity_id
_entity_poly.type
_entity_poly.pdbx_seq_one_letter_code
_entity_poly.pdbx_strand_id
1 'polypeptide(L)'
;MQDHDEQNPHKCNQCPMAFHGKGRLIMHYEVHMEEKPFKCNYCHYTSKRKENLKRHIEYRHESQLSSQQIPSKKKFKCEKCSRTFIKESAFNAHVLNICDPNRFTCDQCSSKFLFQSKLIRHYRVHTGEKPFKCDQCADAASSKGNLKMHQNTVHKK
;
A
#
# COMPACT_ATOMS: atom_id res chain seq x y z
N MET A 1 -31.34 -2.61 7.32
CA MET A 1 -30.26 -2.25 8.26
C MET A 1 -29.26 -3.38 8.22
N GLN A 2 -28.01 -3.10 7.83
CA GLN A 2 -26.93 -4.09 7.91
C GLN A 2 -26.17 -3.83 9.22
N ASP A 3 -26.46 -4.65 10.23
CA ASP A 3 -25.65 -4.75 11.43
C ASP A 3 -24.28 -5.32 11.06
N HIS A 4 -23.26 -4.46 11.06
CA HIS A 4 -21.87 -4.83 10.80
C HIS A 4 -21.08 -5.00 12.11
N ASP A 5 -21.73 -5.42 13.19
CA ASP A 5 -21.16 -5.40 14.55
C ASP A 5 -20.44 -6.69 14.99
N GLU A 6 -20.11 -7.60 14.06
CA GLU A 6 -19.28 -8.79 14.33
C GLU A 6 -17.94 -8.81 13.56
N GLN A 7 -17.42 -7.64 13.19
CA GLN A 7 -16.28 -7.60 12.28
C GLN A 7 -14.93 -8.01 12.90
N ASN A 8 -14.76 -8.11 14.22
CA ASN A 8 -13.44 -8.35 14.83
C ASN A 8 -13.45 -9.31 16.02
N PRO A 9 -13.55 -10.63 15.80
CA PRO A 9 -13.62 -11.61 16.89
C PRO A 9 -12.32 -11.74 17.70
N HIS A 10 -11.18 -11.29 17.19
CA HIS A 10 -9.88 -11.45 17.84
C HIS A 10 -9.41 -10.15 18.50
N LYS A 11 -9.67 -10.00 19.80
CA LYS A 11 -9.33 -8.81 20.59
C LYS A 11 -7.91 -8.89 21.16
N CYS A 12 -7.21 -7.76 21.19
CA CYS A 12 -5.97 -7.62 21.95
C CYS A 12 -6.29 -7.50 23.44
N ASN A 13 -5.47 -8.11 24.29
CA ASN A 13 -5.59 -8.00 25.74
C ASN A 13 -4.75 -6.86 26.35
N GLN A 14 -3.94 -6.16 25.55
CA GLN A 14 -3.07 -5.05 25.98
C GLN A 14 -3.51 -3.69 25.43
N CYS A 15 -4.48 -3.66 24.51
CA CYS A 15 -5.09 -2.42 24.05
C CYS A 15 -6.51 -2.67 23.51
N PRO A 16 -7.30 -1.61 23.25
CA PRO A 16 -8.66 -1.73 22.74
C PRO A 16 -8.78 -2.26 21.29
N MET A 17 -7.67 -2.60 20.61
CA MET A 17 -7.73 -3.06 19.22
C MET A 17 -8.32 -4.47 19.09
N ALA A 18 -9.14 -4.65 18.06
CA ALA A 18 -9.68 -5.93 17.67
C ALA A 18 -9.43 -6.20 16.18
N PHE A 19 -9.28 -7.46 15.83
CA PHE A 19 -8.88 -7.91 14.50
C PHE A 19 -9.84 -8.96 13.95
N HIS A 20 -10.04 -8.88 12.63
CA HIS A 20 -10.89 -9.79 11.86
C HIS A 20 -10.30 -11.22 11.79
N GLY A 21 -9.02 -11.41 12.15
CA GLY A 21 -8.36 -12.71 12.06
C GLY A 21 -7.22 -12.88 13.07
N LYS A 22 -7.07 -14.10 13.61
CA LYS A 22 -6.06 -14.46 14.63
C LYS A 22 -4.64 -14.12 14.20
N GLY A 23 -4.29 -14.34 12.93
CA GLY A 23 -2.96 -13.99 12.41
C GLY A 23 -2.66 -12.48 12.46
N ARG A 24 -3.67 -11.62 12.26
CA ARG A 24 -3.51 -10.16 12.40
C ARG A 24 -3.35 -9.74 13.85
N LEU A 25 -4.06 -10.39 14.77
CA LEU A 25 -3.87 -10.18 16.21
C LEU A 25 -2.46 -10.61 16.66
N ILE A 26 -1.97 -11.76 16.20
CA ILE A 26 -0.60 -12.24 16.50
C ILE A 26 0.44 -11.24 16.00
N MET A 27 0.32 -10.77 14.76
CA MET A 27 1.19 -9.72 14.22
C MET A 27 1.07 -8.39 14.97
N HIS A 28 -0.10 -8.06 15.52
CA HIS A 28 -0.31 -6.83 16.28
C HIS A 28 0.40 -6.85 17.63
N TYR A 29 0.56 -8.01 18.28
CA TYR A 29 1.32 -8.12 19.53
C TYR A 29 2.79 -7.65 19.38
N GLU A 30 3.34 -7.62 18.17
CA GLU A 30 4.65 -7.01 17.87
C GLU A 30 4.71 -5.50 18.18
N VAL A 31 3.57 -4.80 18.28
CA VAL A 31 3.50 -3.38 18.68
C VAL A 31 3.77 -3.22 20.17
N HIS A 32 3.35 -4.19 20.97
CA HIS A 32 3.60 -4.23 22.41
C HIS A 32 4.99 -4.76 22.77
N MET A 33 5.69 -5.35 21.79
CA MET A 33 7.07 -5.79 21.95
C MET A 33 8.01 -4.68 21.46
N GLU A 34 8.84 -4.15 22.36
CA GLU A 34 9.91 -3.20 22.04
C GLU A 34 11.09 -3.89 21.34
N GLU A 35 11.31 -5.15 21.68
CA GLU A 35 12.38 -5.97 21.10
C GLU A 35 12.10 -6.30 19.63
N LYS A 36 13.15 -6.22 18.80
CA LYS A 36 13.14 -6.66 17.41
C LYS A 36 13.82 -8.03 17.34
N PRO A 37 13.06 -9.14 17.52
CA PRO A 37 13.63 -10.46 17.75
C PRO A 37 14.46 -10.99 16.57
N PHE A 38 14.19 -10.53 15.35
CA PHE A 38 14.88 -11.02 14.15
C PHE A 38 16.07 -10.13 13.82
N LYS A 39 17.26 -10.53 14.26
CA LYS A 39 18.53 -9.83 14.00
C LYS A 39 19.21 -10.38 12.74
N CYS A 40 19.83 -9.51 11.95
CA CYS A 40 20.66 -9.90 10.82
C CYS A 40 22.01 -10.39 11.32
N ASN A 41 22.48 -11.49 10.75
CA ASN A 41 23.76 -12.08 11.12
C ASN A 41 24.95 -11.43 10.40
N TYR A 42 24.67 -10.57 9.41
CA TYR A 42 25.68 -9.93 8.56
C TYR A 42 25.80 -8.42 8.79
N CYS A 43 24.86 -7.81 9.54
CA CYS A 43 24.91 -6.40 9.91
C CYS A 43 24.01 -6.13 11.12
N HIS A 44 24.03 -4.89 11.64
CA HIS A 44 23.22 -4.50 12.81
C HIS A 44 21.71 -4.33 12.53
N TYR A 45 21.21 -4.74 11.36
CA TYR A 45 19.79 -4.65 11.04
C TYR A 45 18.96 -5.60 11.91
N THR A 46 17.87 -5.11 12.48
CA THR A 46 16.92 -5.89 13.27
C THR A 46 15.49 -5.65 12.79
N SER A 47 14.63 -6.66 12.91
CA SER A 47 13.24 -6.60 12.47
C SER A 47 12.28 -7.26 13.45
N LYS A 48 11.03 -6.79 13.43
CA LYS A 48 9.92 -7.39 14.18
C LYS A 48 9.38 -8.66 13.53
N ARG A 49 9.67 -8.89 12.23
CA ARG A 49 9.20 -10.07 11.48
C ARG A 49 10.30 -10.82 10.75
N LYS A 50 10.19 -12.14 10.75
CA LYS A 50 11.06 -13.06 10.00
C LYS A 50 11.09 -12.76 8.50
N GLU A 51 9.93 -12.45 7.91
CA GLU A 51 9.80 -12.12 6.47
C GLU A 51 10.58 -10.87 6.08
N ASN A 52 10.65 -9.89 6.98
CA ASN A 52 11.37 -8.64 6.76
C ASN A 52 12.87 -8.86 6.86
N LEU A 53 13.33 -9.67 7.83
CA LEU A 53 14.72 -10.08 7.92
C LEU A 53 15.13 -10.89 6.67
N LYS A 54 14.32 -11.87 6.25
CA LYS A 54 14.56 -12.64 5.02
C LYS A 54 14.72 -11.73 3.82
N ARG A 55 13.80 -10.77 3.64
CA ARG A 55 13.86 -9.77 2.57
C ARG A 55 15.12 -8.90 2.66
N HIS A 56 15.49 -8.47 3.87
CA HIS A 56 16.69 -7.67 4.08
C HIS A 56 17.96 -8.43 3.64
N ILE A 57 18.11 -9.69 4.07
CA ILE A 57 19.24 -10.55 3.69
C ILE A 57 19.25 -10.79 2.18
N GLU A 58 18.08 -11.10 1.59
CA GLU A 58 17.93 -11.31 0.14
C GLU A 58 18.39 -10.10 -0.69
N TYR A 59 18.16 -8.85 -0.25
CA TYR A 59 18.53 -7.66 -1.02
C TYR A 59 19.90 -7.06 -0.68
N ARG A 60 20.38 -7.23 0.55
CA ARG A 60 21.58 -6.55 1.06
C ARG A 60 22.77 -7.48 1.24
N HIS A 61 22.51 -8.78 1.30
CA HIS A 61 23.50 -9.84 1.51
C HIS A 61 23.31 -10.99 0.50
N GLU A 62 22.87 -10.66 -0.73
CA GLU A 62 22.54 -11.61 -1.82
C GLU A 62 23.67 -12.62 -2.10
N SER A 63 24.93 -12.22 -1.91
CA SER A 63 26.11 -13.07 -2.08
C SER A 63 26.35 -14.10 -0.96
N GLN A 64 25.63 -14.02 0.16
CA GLN A 64 25.81 -14.87 1.35
C GLN A 64 24.72 -15.95 1.49
N LEU A 65 23.72 -15.97 0.61
CA LEU A 65 22.72 -17.04 0.49
C LEU A 65 23.27 -18.18 -0.39
N SER A 66 24.39 -18.77 0.01
CA SER A 66 24.84 -20.04 -0.56
C SER A 66 23.97 -21.17 -0.01
N SER A 67 23.36 -21.92 -0.92
CA SER A 67 22.83 -23.27 -0.72
C SER A 67 21.90 -23.49 0.49
N GLN A 68 20.60 -23.26 0.29
CA GLN A 68 19.55 -24.26 0.57
C GLN A 68 18.16 -23.72 0.17
N GLN A 69 17.66 -24.22 -0.96
CA GLN A 69 16.26 -24.28 -1.41
C GLN A 69 15.37 -23.04 -1.14
N ILE A 70 15.39 -22.09 -2.08
CA ILE A 70 14.23 -21.23 -2.34
C ILE A 70 13.64 -21.74 -3.66
N PRO A 71 12.37 -22.21 -3.71
CA PRO A 71 11.73 -22.55 -4.97
C PRO A 71 11.77 -21.31 -5.86
N SER A 72 12.25 -21.47 -7.09
CA SER A 72 12.43 -20.42 -8.11
C SER A 72 11.34 -19.35 -8.03
N LYS A 73 11.59 -18.28 -7.24
CA LYS A 73 10.70 -17.12 -7.22
C LYS A 73 10.89 -16.45 -8.58
N LYS A 74 9.82 -16.42 -9.38
CA LYS A 74 9.77 -15.70 -10.66
C LYS A 74 10.31 -14.29 -10.45
N LYS A 75 11.49 -14.01 -11.00
CA LYS A 75 12.09 -12.67 -11.00
C LYS A 75 11.43 -11.87 -12.12
N PHE A 76 11.05 -10.63 -11.83
CA PHE A 76 10.42 -9.75 -12.79
C PHE A 76 11.49 -8.80 -13.36
N LYS A 77 11.89 -9.02 -14.60
CA LYS A 77 12.88 -8.20 -15.30
C LYS A 77 12.17 -7.16 -16.15
N CYS A 78 12.57 -5.90 -16.02
CA CYS A 78 12.12 -4.85 -16.93
C CYS A 78 12.92 -4.92 -18.21
N GLU A 79 12.26 -5.19 -19.34
CA GLU A 79 12.95 -5.26 -20.64
C GLU A 79 13.44 -3.89 -21.11
N LYS A 80 12.78 -2.81 -20.70
CA LYS A 80 13.14 -1.44 -21.10
C LYS A 80 14.42 -0.92 -20.43
N CYS A 81 14.73 -1.33 -19.20
CA CYS A 81 15.90 -0.83 -18.47
C CYS A 81 16.74 -1.92 -17.78
N SER A 82 16.44 -3.19 -18.05
CA SER A 82 17.12 -4.38 -17.50
C SER A 82 17.15 -4.53 -15.98
N ARG A 83 16.44 -3.68 -15.22
CA ARG A 83 16.31 -3.83 -13.77
C ARG A 83 15.48 -5.07 -13.41
N THR A 84 15.93 -5.79 -12.38
CA THR A 84 15.29 -7.02 -11.90
C THR A 84 14.68 -6.80 -10.53
N PHE A 85 13.45 -7.27 -10.36
CA PHE A 85 12.65 -7.12 -9.15
C PHE A 85 12.20 -8.48 -8.65
N ILE A 86 12.30 -8.69 -7.34
CA ILE A 86 11.87 -9.95 -6.70
C ILE A 86 10.35 -9.94 -6.41
N LYS A 87 9.75 -8.76 -6.27
CA LYS A 87 8.31 -8.57 -6.03
C LYS A 87 7.62 -8.00 -7.25
N GLU A 88 6.49 -8.60 -7.62
CA GLU A 88 5.65 -8.14 -8.72
C GLU A 88 5.14 -6.71 -8.50
N SER A 89 4.73 -6.35 -7.27
CA SER A 89 4.25 -4.99 -6.98
C SER A 89 5.34 -3.93 -7.16
N ALA A 90 6.58 -4.25 -6.80
CA ALA A 90 7.72 -3.36 -7.00
C ALA A 90 8.08 -3.24 -8.49
N PHE A 91 8.04 -4.36 -9.22
CA PHE A 91 8.18 -4.38 -10.67
C PHE A 91 7.11 -3.54 -11.36
N ASN A 92 5.84 -3.78 -11.04
CA ASN A 92 4.71 -3.05 -11.61
C ASN A 92 4.80 -1.56 -11.29
N ALA A 93 5.17 -1.18 -10.07
CA ALA A 93 5.40 0.22 -9.71
C ALA A 93 6.55 0.84 -10.53
N HIS A 94 7.65 0.11 -10.73
CA HIS A 94 8.75 0.57 -11.55
C HIS A 94 8.33 0.74 -13.02
N VAL A 95 7.68 -0.28 -13.62
CA VAL A 95 7.19 -0.20 -14.98
C VAL A 95 6.23 0.97 -15.12
N LEU A 96 5.31 1.15 -14.18
CA LEU A 96 4.29 2.21 -14.20
C LEU A 96 4.79 3.64 -14.03
N ASN A 97 5.79 3.84 -13.16
CA ASN A 97 6.21 5.19 -12.79
C ASN A 97 7.49 5.62 -13.52
N ILE A 98 8.33 4.66 -13.91
CA ILE A 98 9.68 4.95 -14.45
C ILE A 98 9.76 4.58 -15.93
N CYS A 99 9.20 3.46 -16.37
CA CYS A 99 9.39 2.97 -17.75
C CYS A 99 8.18 3.12 -18.67
N ASP A 100 7.02 3.37 -18.11
CA ASP A 100 5.78 3.70 -18.81
C ASP A 100 4.96 4.67 -17.94
N PRO A 101 5.54 5.86 -17.64
CA PRO A 101 4.79 6.91 -17.00
C PRO A 101 3.62 7.22 -17.93
N ASN A 102 2.42 6.90 -17.46
CA ASN A 102 1.13 7.22 -18.06
C ASN A 102 0.41 6.15 -18.90
N ARG A 103 0.52 4.87 -18.56
CA ARG A 103 -0.23 3.81 -19.27
C ARG A 103 -1.75 3.96 -19.26
N PHE A 104 -2.33 4.72 -18.32
CA PHE A 104 -3.78 4.88 -18.20
C PHE A 104 -4.22 6.17 -18.88
N THR A 105 -4.80 6.04 -20.07
CA THR A 105 -5.24 7.18 -20.88
C THR A 105 -6.76 7.35 -20.79
N CYS A 106 -7.22 8.59 -20.71
CA CYS A 106 -8.61 8.97 -20.86
C CYS A 106 -8.97 9.01 -22.34
N ASP A 107 -10.00 8.29 -22.74
CA ASP A 107 -10.57 8.27 -24.10
C ASP A 107 -11.28 9.58 -24.47
N GLN A 108 -11.72 10.37 -23.47
CA GLN A 108 -12.47 11.61 -23.70
C GLN A 108 -11.58 12.85 -23.91
N CYS A 109 -10.34 12.84 -23.40
CA CYS A 109 -9.44 14.02 -23.48
C CYS A 109 -7.95 13.70 -23.59
N SER A 110 -7.59 12.44 -23.89
CA SER A 110 -6.19 11.98 -24.01
C SER A 110 -5.33 12.20 -22.76
N SER A 111 -5.93 12.55 -21.62
CA SER A 111 -5.23 12.75 -20.35
C SER A 111 -4.63 11.45 -19.84
N LYS A 112 -3.46 11.54 -19.25
CA LYS A 112 -2.53 10.43 -19.02
C LYS A 112 -2.26 10.28 -17.53
N PHE A 113 -2.41 9.06 -17.00
CA PHE A 113 -2.37 8.79 -15.55
C PHE A 113 -1.49 7.59 -15.20
N LEU A 114 -0.84 7.68 -14.04
CA LEU A 114 0.03 6.63 -13.51
C LEU A 114 -0.73 5.45 -12.89
N PHE A 115 -1.95 5.70 -12.37
CA PHE A 115 -2.75 4.69 -11.70
C PHE A 115 -4.18 4.67 -12.23
N GLN A 116 -4.76 3.48 -12.37
CA GLN A 116 -6.15 3.29 -12.79
C GLN A 116 -7.13 4.05 -11.88
N SER A 117 -6.89 4.06 -10.57
CA SER A 117 -7.71 4.81 -9.61
C SER A 117 -7.69 6.33 -9.86
N LYS A 118 -6.61 6.87 -10.43
CA LYS A 118 -6.52 8.28 -10.81
C LYS A 118 -7.31 8.56 -12.09
N LEU A 119 -7.26 7.65 -13.07
CA LEU A 119 -8.09 7.71 -14.28
C LEU A 119 -9.59 7.64 -13.95
N ILE A 120 -10.00 6.67 -13.11
CA ILE A 120 -11.40 6.55 -12.65
C ILE A 120 -11.88 7.83 -11.96
N ARG A 121 -11.04 8.42 -11.11
CA ARG A 121 -11.36 9.71 -10.48
C ARG A 121 -11.43 10.85 -11.48
N HIS A 122 -10.60 10.83 -12.52
CA HIS A 122 -10.61 11.84 -13.57
C HIS A 122 -11.87 11.78 -14.43
N TYR A 123 -12.44 10.60 -14.69
CA TYR A 123 -13.73 10.49 -15.41
C TYR A 123 -14.85 11.31 -14.78
N ARG A 124 -14.79 11.57 -13.47
CA ARG A 124 -15.74 12.44 -12.77
C ARG A 124 -15.72 13.89 -13.24
N VAL A 125 -14.65 14.32 -13.89
CA VAL A 125 -14.57 15.64 -14.54
C VAL A 125 -15.47 15.68 -15.78
N HIS A 126 -15.58 14.56 -16.51
CA HIS A 126 -16.45 14.44 -17.68
C HIS A 126 -17.90 14.21 -17.29
N THR A 127 -18.16 13.38 -16.29
CA THR A 127 -19.53 13.06 -15.85
C THR A 127 -20.12 14.10 -14.88
N GLY A 128 -19.30 14.98 -14.32
CA GLY A 128 -19.71 15.91 -13.27
C GLY A 128 -20.01 15.26 -11.93
N GLU A 129 -19.75 13.96 -11.76
CA GLU A 129 -20.05 13.24 -10.52
C GLU A 129 -19.26 13.79 -9.32
N LYS A 130 -19.99 14.19 -8.29
CA LYS A 130 -19.45 14.68 -7.02
C LYS A 130 -19.94 13.83 -5.85
N PRO A 131 -19.37 12.63 -5.66
CA PRO A 131 -19.85 11.69 -4.64
C PRO A 131 -19.52 12.13 -3.21
N PHE A 132 -18.65 13.12 -3.01
CA PHE A 132 -18.23 13.56 -1.68
C PHE A 132 -18.90 14.88 -1.34
N LYS A 133 -20.00 14.81 -0.59
CA LYS A 133 -20.74 15.99 -0.12
C LYS A 133 -20.09 16.57 1.14
N CYS A 134 -20.10 17.90 1.23
CA CYS A 134 -19.82 18.59 2.48
C CYS A 134 -21.00 18.41 3.44
N ASP A 135 -20.70 18.21 4.70
CA ASP A 135 -21.66 18.09 5.79
C ASP A 135 -22.11 19.45 6.34
N GLN A 136 -21.34 20.51 6.06
CA GLN A 136 -21.59 21.87 6.56
C GLN A 136 -22.18 22.82 5.52
N CYS A 137 -22.20 22.43 4.24
CA CYS A 137 -22.81 23.22 3.17
C CYS A 137 -23.26 22.33 2.00
N ALA A 138 -23.94 22.93 1.02
CA ALA A 138 -24.42 22.20 -0.17
C ALA A 138 -23.32 21.87 -1.20
N ASP A 139 -22.06 22.19 -0.93
CA ASP A 139 -20.96 21.92 -1.85
C ASP A 139 -20.59 20.43 -1.87
N ALA A 140 -20.10 19.97 -3.03
CA ALA A 140 -19.69 18.60 -3.24
C ALA A 140 -18.45 18.52 -4.13
N ALA A 141 -17.57 17.57 -3.83
CA ALA A 141 -16.30 17.36 -4.48
C ALA A 141 -16.24 16.02 -5.23
N SER A 142 -15.44 15.99 -6.29
CA SER A 142 -15.13 14.78 -7.07
C SER A 142 -14.11 13.86 -6.37
N SER A 143 -13.43 14.35 -5.32
CA SER A 143 -12.46 13.57 -4.54
C SER A 143 -12.44 13.91 -3.05
N LYS A 144 -12.12 12.92 -2.21
CA LYS A 144 -11.95 13.10 -0.74
C LYS A 144 -10.93 14.18 -0.37
N GLY A 145 -9.83 14.27 -1.12
CA GLY A 145 -8.78 15.28 -0.86
C GLY A 145 -9.29 16.69 -1.08
N ASN A 146 -10.07 16.91 -2.15
CA ASN A 146 -10.67 18.20 -2.44
C ASN A 146 -11.73 18.58 -1.39
N LEU A 147 -12.56 17.63 -0.95
CA LEU A 147 -13.51 17.87 0.14
C LEU A 147 -12.79 18.27 1.43
N LYS A 148 -11.73 17.55 1.79
CA LYS A 148 -10.93 17.87 2.99
C LYS A 148 -10.30 19.25 2.90
N MET A 149 -9.81 19.64 1.72
CA MET A 149 -9.27 20.98 1.48
C MET A 149 -10.36 22.04 1.65
N HIS A 150 -11.51 21.87 1.00
CA HIS A 150 -12.68 22.74 1.15
C HIS A 150 -13.08 22.91 2.62
N GLN A 151 -13.22 21.81 3.37
CA GLN A 151 -13.54 21.85 4.80
C GLN A 151 -12.46 22.61 5.59
N ASN A 152 -11.19 22.43 5.26
CA ASN A 152 -10.11 23.14 5.95
C ASN A 152 -10.02 24.63 5.61
N THR A 153 -10.44 25.07 4.43
CA THR A 153 -10.32 26.47 4.00
C THR A 153 -11.58 27.29 4.23
N VAL A 154 -12.75 26.65 4.17
CA VAL A 154 -14.06 27.32 4.27
C VAL A 154 -14.65 27.18 5.67
N HIS A 155 -14.44 26.02 6.31
CA HIS A 155 -15.16 25.64 7.52
C HIS A 155 -14.28 25.54 8.79
N LYS A 156 -12.96 25.39 8.63
CA LYS A 156 -12.03 25.52 9.77
C LYS A 156 -11.73 27.00 10.01
N LYS A 157 -12.15 27.50 11.17
CA LYS A 157 -11.62 28.70 11.80
C LYS A 157 -10.37 28.36 12.60
#